data_AF-A0A2N1M2F5-F1
#
_entry.id   AF-A0A2N1M2F5-F1
#
_cell.length_a   1.000
_cell.length_b   1.000
_cell.length_c   1.000
_cell.angle_alpha   90.00
_cell.angle_beta   90.00
_cell.angle_gamma   90.00
#
_symmetry.space_group_name_H-M   'P 1'
#
loop_
_entity.id
_entity.type
_entity.pdbx_description
1 polymer ?
#
loop_
_entity_poly.entity_id
_entity_poly.type
_entity_poly.pdbx_seq_one_letter_code
_entity_poly.pdbx_strand_id
1 'polypeptide(L)'
;MAYYSSISPPYSANNKDELFEVQKYLIDLLESSRREKFEVVLLGDLNCSIDNRFSSSAKNLRLLQYLHTNHFIDCYALDPITELPLPTHFYKSNGIDLSSRIDYIWLSPSLPFTLLSVNMVDKDSPVQISDHSPISVLLDGTCISQAISKARKKHKQQHRT
;
A
#
# COMPACT_ATOMS: atom_id res chain seq x y z
N MET A 1 -14.35 -6.35 -2.05
CA MET A 1 -13.13 -5.53 -2.09
C MET A 1 -13.18 -4.62 -0.88
N ALA A 2 -12.16 -4.67 -0.03
CA ALA A 2 -12.00 -3.80 1.11
C ALA A 2 -10.90 -2.77 0.82
N TYR A 3 -11.13 -1.53 1.21
CA TYR A 3 -10.21 -0.42 1.02
C TYR A 3 -9.82 0.12 2.40
N TYR A 4 -8.53 0.15 2.68
CA TYR A 4 -7.99 0.65 3.93
C TYR A 4 -7.01 1.79 3.66
N SER A 5 -7.28 2.94 4.26
CA SER A 5 -6.35 4.07 4.32
C SER A 5 -5.81 4.14 5.74
N SER A 6 -4.49 4.18 5.91
CA SER A 6 -3.86 4.24 7.23
C SER A 6 -2.80 5.33 7.30
N ILE A 7 -2.72 5.97 8.47
CA ILE A 7 -1.59 6.80 8.89
C ILE A 7 -1.04 6.13 10.14
N SER A 8 0.11 5.48 10.01
CA SER A 8 0.82 4.90 11.16
C SER A 8 1.61 6.00 11.87
N PRO A 9 1.70 6.00 13.21
CA PRO A 9 2.52 6.98 13.91
C PRO A 9 4.01 6.81 13.56
N PRO A 10 4.80 7.89 13.53
CA PRO A 10 6.24 7.82 13.29
C PRO A 10 6.93 7.01 14.40
N TYR A 11 7.90 6.18 14.03
CA TYR A 11 8.67 5.43 15.00
C TYR A 11 9.59 6.36 15.81
N SER A 12 9.20 6.63 17.05
CA SER A 12 9.99 7.40 18.02
C SER A 12 10.01 6.70 19.37
N ALA A 13 10.88 7.15 20.30
CA ALA A 13 10.94 6.58 21.65
C ALA A 13 9.60 6.64 22.40
N ASN A 14 8.75 7.62 22.09
CA ASN A 14 7.52 7.92 22.83
C ASN A 14 6.29 7.20 22.27
N ASN A 15 6.31 6.75 21.01
CA ASN A 15 5.12 6.25 20.31
C ASN A 15 5.24 4.78 19.88
N LYS A 16 6.17 4.01 20.46
CA LYS A 16 6.43 2.62 20.06
C LYS A 16 5.22 1.72 20.28
N ASP A 17 4.55 1.88 21.42
CA ASP A 17 3.42 1.04 21.77
C ASP A 17 2.22 1.33 20.87
N GLU A 18 1.95 2.60 20.60
CA GLU A 18 0.90 3.02 19.65
C GLU A 18 1.17 2.46 18.25
N LEU A 19 2.42 2.55 17.76
CA LEU A 19 2.80 1.95 16.49
C LEU A 19 2.55 0.44 16.46
N PHE A 20 2.87 -0.28 17.54
CA PHE A 20 2.68 -1.72 17.59
C PHE A 20 1.20 -2.11 17.62
N GLU A 21 0.36 -1.36 18.34
CA GLU A 21 -1.08 -1.59 18.35
C GLU A 21 -1.72 -1.29 17.00
N VAL A 22 -1.31 -0.21 16.32
CA VAL A 22 -1.78 0.10 14.95
C VAL A 22 -1.35 -1.00 13.98
N GLN A 23 -0.10 -1.43 14.01
CA GLN A 23 0.37 -2.52 13.13
C GLN A 23 -0.36 -3.83 13.42
N LYS A 24 -0.58 -4.16 14.70
CA LYS A 24 -1.36 -5.34 15.10
C LYS A 24 -2.79 -5.26 14.59
N TYR A 25 -3.46 -4.14 14.79
CA TYR A 25 -4.83 -3.91 14.33
C TYR A 25 -4.94 -4.09 12.81
N LEU A 26 -4.02 -3.49 12.05
CA LEU A 26 -3.99 -3.62 10.59
C LEU A 26 -3.78 -5.08 10.16
N ILE A 27 -2.86 -5.81 10.79
CA ILE A 27 -2.64 -7.23 10.50
C ILE A 27 -3.91 -8.05 10.79
N ASP A 28 -4.50 -7.87 11.97
CA ASP A 28 -5.73 -8.59 12.37
C ASP A 28 -6.88 -8.31 11.38
N LEU A 29 -6.98 -7.08 10.87
CA LEU A 29 -7.96 -6.65 9.88
C LEU A 29 -7.69 -7.27 8.49
N LEU A 30 -6.43 -7.32 8.05
CA LEU A 30 -6.02 -7.99 6.81
C LEU A 30 -6.33 -9.49 6.87
N GLU A 31 -6.05 -10.13 8.01
CA GLU A 31 -6.36 -11.54 8.22
C GLU A 31 -7.86 -11.82 8.20
N SER A 32 -8.67 -10.98 8.85
CA SER A 32 -10.13 -11.12 8.83
C SER A 32 -10.68 -10.96 7.41
N SER A 33 -10.20 -9.95 6.69
CA SER A 33 -10.57 -9.71 5.29
C SER A 33 -10.28 -10.92 4.42
N ARG A 34 -9.11 -11.54 4.59
CA ARG A 34 -8.72 -12.76 3.86
C ARG A 34 -9.61 -13.95 4.21
N ARG A 35 -9.93 -14.16 5.50
CA ARG A 35 -10.87 -15.22 5.93
C ARG A 35 -12.24 -15.06 5.30
N GLU A 36 -12.69 -13.81 5.17
CA GLU A 36 -13.96 -13.43 4.54
C GLU A 36 -13.89 -13.36 3.00
N LYS A 37 -12.74 -13.71 2.41
CA LYS A 37 -12.49 -13.72 0.96
C LYS A 37 -12.65 -12.34 0.31
N PHE A 38 -12.36 -11.28 1.06
CA PHE A 38 -12.22 -9.95 0.50
C PHE A 38 -10.85 -9.77 -0.13
N GLU A 39 -10.85 -9.27 -1.36
CA GLU A 39 -9.66 -8.64 -1.94
C GLU A 39 -9.39 -7.29 -1.27
N VAL A 40 -8.14 -6.95 -1.05
CA VAL A 40 -7.72 -5.81 -0.21
C VAL A 40 -6.84 -4.85 -0.99
N VAL A 41 -7.10 -3.55 -0.81
CA VAL A 41 -6.18 -2.46 -1.11
C VAL A 41 -5.85 -1.75 0.19
N LEU A 42 -4.56 -1.74 0.57
CA LEU A 42 -4.05 -1.00 1.71
C LEU A 42 -3.17 0.14 1.21
N LEU A 43 -3.43 1.37 1.66
CA LEU A 43 -2.62 2.51 1.29
C LEU A 43 -2.44 3.55 2.39
N GLY A 44 -1.41 4.36 2.25
CA GLY A 44 -1.14 5.51 3.10
C GLY A 44 0.30 5.55 3.62
N ASP A 45 0.55 6.50 4.51
CA ASP A 45 1.82 6.67 5.21
C ASP A 45 1.94 5.63 6.32
N LEU A 46 2.79 4.64 6.11
CA LEU A 46 3.03 3.58 7.08
C LEU A 46 4.18 3.90 8.03
N ASN A 47 4.86 5.05 7.86
CA ASN A 47 5.98 5.51 8.69
C ASN A 47 7.09 4.47 8.90
N CYS A 48 7.24 3.55 7.94
CA CYS A 48 8.27 2.52 7.95
C CYS A 48 8.87 2.36 6.56
N SER A 49 10.20 2.36 6.47
CA SER A 49 10.90 2.17 5.20
C SER A 49 11.31 0.72 5.00
N ILE A 50 11.08 0.24 3.79
CA ILE A 50 11.52 -1.06 3.29
C ILE A 50 13.05 -1.13 3.20
N ASP A 51 13.75 -0.01 3.07
CA ASP A 51 15.21 -0.01 2.89
C ASP A 51 15.94 -0.35 4.21
N ASN A 52 15.20 -0.27 5.33
CA ASN A 52 15.65 -0.72 6.64
C ASN A 52 15.50 -2.25 6.85
N ARG A 53 15.24 -3.01 5.76
CA ARG A 53 15.05 -4.47 5.75
C ARG A 53 16.16 -5.28 6.45
N PHE A 54 17.36 -4.73 6.58
CA PHE A 54 18.51 -5.41 7.20
C PHE A 54 18.48 -5.47 8.73
N SER A 55 17.58 -4.77 9.41
CA SER A 55 17.35 -4.98 10.85
C SER A 55 16.24 -6.01 11.06
N SER A 56 16.58 -7.29 10.94
CA SER A 56 15.67 -8.44 11.10
C SER A 56 14.97 -8.52 12.47
N SER A 57 15.35 -7.67 13.44
CA SER A 57 14.75 -7.56 14.78
C SER A 57 13.82 -6.35 14.97
N ALA A 58 13.60 -5.53 13.92
CA ALA A 58 12.86 -4.27 14.01
C ALA A 58 11.35 -4.52 14.11
N LYS A 59 10.82 -4.50 15.34
CA LYS A 59 9.38 -4.65 15.63
C LYS A 59 8.50 -3.64 14.88
N ASN A 60 9.05 -2.51 14.44
CA ASN A 60 8.36 -1.50 13.64
C ASN A 60 8.17 -1.89 12.16
N LEU A 61 8.67 -3.06 11.72
CA LEU A 61 8.50 -3.56 10.35
C LEU A 61 7.50 -4.72 10.24
N ARG A 62 6.78 -5.07 11.31
CA ARG A 62 5.90 -6.26 11.34
C ARG A 62 4.83 -6.23 10.26
N LEU A 63 4.21 -5.06 10.02
CA LEU A 63 3.22 -4.92 8.95
C LEU A 63 3.83 -5.17 7.56
N LEU A 64 4.98 -4.56 7.25
CA LEU A 64 5.65 -4.78 5.96
C LEU A 64 6.11 -6.24 5.78
N GLN A 65 6.63 -6.85 6.85
CA GLN A 65 7.00 -8.26 6.87
C GLN A 65 5.79 -9.16 6.61
N TYR A 66 4.65 -8.87 7.24
CA TYR A 66 3.39 -9.59 7.01
C TYR A 66 2.96 -9.47 5.55
N LEU A 67 2.93 -8.24 4.99
CA LEU A 67 2.52 -7.99 3.61
C LEU A 67 3.39 -8.77 2.62
N HIS A 68 4.72 -8.69 2.78
CA HIS A 68 5.66 -9.45 1.95
C HIS A 68 5.50 -10.97 2.08
N THR A 69 5.44 -11.49 3.30
CA THR A 69 5.33 -12.93 3.58
C THR A 69 4.02 -13.49 3.02
N ASN A 70 2.97 -12.68 2.99
CA ASN A 70 1.67 -13.06 2.46
C ASN A 70 1.46 -12.66 0.98
N HIS A 71 2.55 -12.33 0.28
CA HIS A 71 2.61 -12.04 -1.15
C HIS A 71 1.72 -10.88 -1.61
N PHE A 72 1.48 -9.89 -0.76
CA PHE A 72 0.88 -8.64 -1.23
C PHE A 72 1.80 -7.97 -2.25
N ILE A 73 1.20 -7.28 -3.22
CA ILE A 73 1.89 -6.62 -4.31
C ILE A 73 2.14 -5.16 -3.90
N ASP A 74 3.42 -4.79 -3.75
CA ASP A 74 3.86 -3.40 -3.52
C ASP A 74 3.77 -2.61 -4.82
N CYS A 75 2.88 -1.61 -4.89
CA CYS A 75 2.73 -0.74 -6.05
C CYS A 75 3.54 0.53 -5.85
N TYR A 76 4.83 0.48 -6.22
CA TYR A 76 5.74 1.61 -6.16
C TYR A 76 6.04 2.18 -7.55
N ALA A 77 6.29 3.47 -7.61
CA ALA A 77 6.82 4.11 -8.81
C ALA A 77 8.32 3.81 -8.93
N LEU A 78 8.79 3.61 -10.16
CA LEU A 78 10.18 3.31 -10.48
C LEU A 78 10.88 4.55 -11.01
N ASP A 79 12.13 4.72 -10.60
CA ASP A 79 13.04 5.64 -11.27
C ASP A 79 13.37 5.07 -12.66
N PRO A 80 13.17 5.84 -13.75
CA PRO A 80 13.32 5.34 -15.12
C PRO A 80 14.78 5.06 -15.52
N ILE A 81 15.75 5.50 -14.73
CA ILE A 81 17.19 5.33 -14.99
C ILE A 81 17.74 4.17 -14.16
N THR A 82 17.42 4.14 -12.87
CA THR A 82 17.99 3.18 -11.92
C THR A 82 17.13 1.93 -11.72
N GLU A 83 15.87 1.96 -12.15
CA GLU A 83 14.88 0.90 -11.88
C GLU A 83 14.70 0.60 -10.38
N LEU A 84 15.02 1.57 -9.52
CA LEU A 84 14.79 1.48 -8.08
C LEU A 84 13.47 2.16 -7.69
N PRO A 85 12.82 1.72 -6.58
CA PRO A 85 11.65 2.41 -6.06
C PRO A 85 11.94 3.89 -5.72
N LEU A 86 11.07 4.79 -6.15
CA LEU A 86 11.19 6.22 -5.84
C LEU A 86 10.88 6.50 -4.36
N PRO A 87 11.60 7.43 -3.71
CA PRO A 87 11.28 7.89 -2.36
C PRO A 87 10.00 8.73 -2.35
N THR A 88 9.27 8.69 -1.24
CA THR A 88 7.94 9.32 -1.12
C THR A 88 7.91 10.43 -0.09
N HIS A 89 8.93 10.51 0.77
CA HIS A 89 9.06 11.51 1.82
C HIS A 89 10.47 12.12 1.78
N PHE A 90 10.54 13.44 1.85
CA PHE A 90 11.77 14.23 1.70
C PHE A 90 11.93 15.18 2.89
N TYR A 91 13.09 15.12 3.55
CA TYR A 91 13.33 15.88 4.77
C TYR A 91 14.79 16.31 4.89
N LYS A 92 15.06 17.27 5.77
CA LYS A 92 16.41 17.73 6.07
C LYS A 92 16.83 17.27 7.46
N SER A 93 18.01 16.66 7.55
CA SER A 93 18.65 16.32 8.84
C SER A 93 20.06 16.86 8.86
N ASN A 94 20.39 17.69 9.86
CA ASN A 94 21.70 18.36 9.96
C ASN A 94 22.11 19.11 8.68
N GLY A 95 21.14 19.70 7.97
CA GLY A 95 21.36 20.41 6.71
C GLY A 95 21.55 19.51 5.48
N ILE A 96 21.50 18.18 5.63
CA ILE A 96 21.59 17.21 4.54
C ILE A 96 20.17 16.85 4.07
N ASP A 97 19.97 16.92 2.75
CA ASP A 97 18.75 16.42 2.12
C ASP A 97 18.72 14.89 2.17
N LEU A 98 17.67 14.36 2.78
CA LEU A 98 17.42 12.94 2.93
C LEU A 98 16.05 12.59 2.37
N SER A 99 15.88 11.33 2.02
CA SER A 99 14.62 10.82 1.49
C SER A 99 14.35 9.40 1.98
N SER A 100 13.08 9.05 2.10
CA SER A 100 12.62 7.72 2.50
C SER A 100 11.36 7.33 1.73
N ARG A 101 11.17 6.04 1.50
CA ARG A 101 9.90 5.50 1.01
C ARG A 101 9.08 4.99 2.18
N ILE A 102 8.04 5.72 2.57
CA ILE A 102 7.17 5.41 3.72
C ILE A 102 5.68 5.42 3.38
N ASP A 103 5.32 5.95 2.21
CA ASP A 103 3.98 5.88 1.64
C ASP A 103 3.89 4.68 0.71
N TYR A 104 2.81 3.91 0.83
CA TYR A 104 2.65 2.67 0.07
C TYR A 104 1.23 2.50 -0.47
N ILE A 105 1.13 1.70 -1.53
CA ILE A 105 -0.11 1.10 -2.01
C ILE A 105 0.15 -0.40 -2.17
N TRP A 106 -0.50 -1.23 -1.36
CA TRP A 106 -0.40 -2.69 -1.38
C TRP A 106 -1.70 -3.33 -1.85
N LEU A 107 -1.59 -4.29 -2.75
CA LEU A 107 -2.73 -5.04 -3.29
C LEU A 107 -2.69 -6.51 -2.82
N SER A 108 -3.84 -7.11 -2.58
CA SER A 108 -3.91 -8.56 -2.37
C SER A 108 -3.41 -9.31 -3.62
N PRO A 109 -2.72 -10.46 -3.45
CA PRO A 109 -2.17 -11.23 -4.57
C PRO A 109 -3.23 -11.77 -5.53
N SER A 110 -4.43 -12.03 -5.01
CA SER A 110 -5.57 -12.54 -5.76
C SER A 110 -6.41 -11.44 -6.39
N LEU A 111 -6.04 -10.17 -6.23
CA LEU A 111 -6.80 -9.04 -6.74
C LEU A 111 -6.82 -9.14 -8.27
N PRO A 112 -7.99 -9.29 -8.90
CA PRO A 112 -8.10 -9.46 -10.34
C PRO A 112 -8.05 -8.07 -10.98
N PHE A 113 -6.90 -7.39 -10.85
CA PHE A 113 -6.62 -6.15 -11.53
C PHE A 113 -5.26 -6.26 -12.20
N THR A 114 -5.16 -5.75 -13.41
CA THR A 114 -3.87 -5.50 -14.04
C THR A 114 -3.40 -4.12 -13.61
N LEU A 115 -2.22 -4.04 -12.98
CA LEU A 115 -1.56 -2.77 -12.70
C LEU A 115 -1.11 -2.15 -14.03
N LEU A 116 -1.77 -1.07 -14.44
CA LEU A 116 -1.48 -0.40 -15.72
C LEU A 116 -0.33 0.60 -15.59
N SER A 117 -0.31 1.37 -14.50
CA SER A 117 0.77 2.32 -14.22
C SER A 117 0.81 2.69 -12.75
N VAL A 118 2.00 3.03 -12.25
CA VAL A 118 2.20 3.70 -10.97
C VAL A 118 2.89 5.03 -11.25
N ASN A 119 2.35 6.13 -10.74
CA ASN A 119 2.91 7.47 -10.92
C ASN A 119 3.12 8.14 -9.56
N MET A 120 4.14 8.99 -9.49
CA MET A 120 4.43 9.83 -8.33
C MET A 120 4.60 11.27 -8.79
N VAL A 121 4.16 12.23 -7.97
CA VAL A 121 4.45 13.64 -8.22
C VAL A 121 5.93 13.91 -7.90
N ASP A 122 6.65 14.48 -8.87
CA ASP A 122 8.05 14.88 -8.69
C ASP A 122 8.19 15.86 -7.52
N LYS A 123 9.22 15.67 -6.68
CA LYS A 123 9.52 16.54 -5.54
C LYS A 123 9.77 17.98 -5.96
N ASP A 124 10.31 18.19 -7.16
CA ASP A 124 10.65 19.51 -7.70
C ASP A 124 9.49 20.14 -8.48
N SER A 125 8.33 19.47 -8.50
CA SER A 125 7.13 19.95 -9.16
C SER A 125 6.53 21.18 -8.44
N PRO A 126 6.04 22.19 -9.17
CA PRO A 126 5.40 23.37 -8.55
C PRO A 126 4.08 23.03 -7.84
N VAL A 127 3.50 21.84 -8.09
CA VAL A 127 2.30 21.37 -7.38
C VAL A 127 2.64 20.56 -6.12
N GLN A 128 3.93 20.37 -5.81
CA GLN A 128 4.37 19.72 -4.58
C GLN A 128 4.25 20.70 -3.41
N ILE A 129 3.32 20.42 -2.50
CA ILE A 129 2.98 21.31 -1.36
C ILE A 129 3.30 20.69 0.02
N SER A 130 3.84 19.47 0.05
CA SER A 130 4.20 18.73 1.26
C SER A 130 5.60 18.13 1.10
N ASP A 131 6.20 17.76 2.22
CA ASP A 131 7.34 16.84 2.32
C ASP A 131 7.05 15.41 1.83
N HIS A 132 5.78 15.04 1.61
CA HIS A 132 5.37 13.77 1.00
C HIS A 132 4.94 13.95 -0.46
N SER A 133 5.51 13.16 -1.37
CA SER A 133 5.12 13.05 -2.78
C SER A 133 3.96 12.05 -2.94
N PRO A 134 2.78 12.48 -3.43
CA PRO A 134 1.65 11.57 -3.67
C PRO A 134 1.98 10.46 -4.65
N ILE A 135 1.55 9.24 -4.32
CA ILE A 135 1.60 8.06 -5.20
C ILE A 135 0.19 7.77 -5.72
N SER A 136 0.09 7.43 -7.00
CA SER A 136 -1.16 7.02 -7.64
C SER A 136 -0.96 5.74 -8.44
N VAL A 137 -1.96 4.88 -8.44
CA VAL A 137 -1.99 3.65 -9.25
C VAL A 137 -3.19 3.68 -10.18
N LEU A 138 -2.99 3.21 -11.41
CA LEU A 138 -4.05 2.95 -12.36
C LEU A 138 -4.23 1.44 -12.50
N LEU A 139 -5.44 0.96 -12.24
CA LEU A 139 -5.79 -0.46 -12.24
C LEU A 139 -6.86 -0.74 -13.32
N ASP A 140 -6.67 -1.81 -14.10
CA ASP A 140 -7.69 -2.30 -15.02
C ASP A 140 -8.67 -3.23 -14.29
N GLY A 141 -9.92 -2.76 -14.14
CA GLY A 141 -11.02 -3.48 -13.51
C GLY A 141 -11.90 -4.33 -14.42
N THR A 142 -11.55 -4.48 -15.70
CA THR A 142 -12.41 -5.14 -16.70
C THR A 142 -12.83 -6.55 -16.31
N CYS A 143 -11.96 -7.36 -15.71
CA CYS A 143 -12.30 -8.72 -15.26
C CYS A 143 -13.36 -8.74 -14.15
N ILE A 144 -13.39 -7.76 -13.24
CA ILE A 144 -14.45 -7.63 -12.24
C ILE A 144 -15.77 -7.29 -12.93
N SER A 145 -15.76 -6.30 -13.84
CA SER A 145 -16.96 -5.89 -14.57
C SER A 145 -17.57 -7.06 -15.35
N GLN A 146 -16.73 -7.92 -15.95
CA GLN A 146 -17.16 -9.13 -16.64
C GLN A 146 -17.76 -10.17 -15.67
N ALA A 147 -17.11 -10.42 -14.52
CA ALA A 147 -17.60 -11.36 -13.52
C ALA A 147 -18.97 -10.94 -12.97
N ILE A 148 -19.13 -9.65 -12.61
CA ILE A 148 -20.40 -9.08 -12.15
C ILE A 148 -21.47 -9.21 -13.25
N SER A 149 -21.12 -8.92 -14.50
CA SER A 149 -22.05 -9.04 -15.63
C SER A 149 -22.54 -10.47 -15.82
N LYS A 150 -21.65 -11.47 -15.71
CA LYS A 150 -22.01 -12.90 -15.76
C LYS A 150 -22.94 -13.29 -14.59
N ALA A 151 -22.61 -12.86 -13.37
CA ALA A 151 -23.43 -13.13 -12.18
C ALA A 151 -24.84 -12.53 -12.31
N ARG A 152 -24.95 -11.28 -12.78
CA ARG A 152 -26.24 -10.60 -13.04
C ARG A 152 -27.07 -11.33 -14.10
N LYS A 153 -26.45 -11.82 -15.18
CA LYS A 153 -27.13 -12.62 -16.21
C LYS A 153 -27.69 -13.92 -15.61
N LYS A 154 -26.91 -14.64 -14.80
CA LYS A 154 -27.34 -15.87 -14.13
C LYS A 154 -28.52 -15.63 -13.19
N HIS A 155 -28.46 -14.57 -12.37
CA HIS A 155 -29.55 -14.20 -11.46
C HIS A 155 -30.85 -13.87 -12.21
N LYS A 156 -30.78 -13.12 -13.33
CA LYS A 156 -31.95 -12.82 -14.17
C LYS A 156 -32.58 -14.07 -14.80
N GLN A 157 -31.79 -15.10 -15.12
CA GLN A 157 -32.31 -16.36 -15.65
C GLN A 157 -33.02 -17.19 -14.58
N GLN A 158 -32.52 -17.18 -13.35
CA GLN A 158 -33.08 -17.93 -12.22
C GLN A 158 -34.37 -17.34 -11.62
N HIS A 159 -34.67 -16.06 -11.87
CA HIS A 159 -35.92 -15.40 -11.43
C HIS A 159 -36.94 -15.22 -12.56
N ARG A 160 -36.69 -15.85 -13.72
CA ARG A 160 -37.64 -15.90 -14.85
C ARG A 160 -38.41 -17.23 -14.91
N THR A 161 -38.08 -18.17 -14.05
CA THR A 161 -38.82 -19.40 -13.74
C THR A 161 -39.68 -19.18 -12.52
#